data_AF-A0A373LRQ5-F1
#
_entry.id   AF-A0A373LRQ5-F1
#
_cell.length_a   1.000
_cell.length_b   1.000
_cell.length_c   1.000
_cell.angle_alpha   90.00
_cell.angle_beta   90.00
_cell.angle_gamma   90.00
#
_symmetry.space_group_name_H-M   'P 1'
#
loop_
_entity.id
_entity.type
_entity.pdbx_description
1 polymer ?
#
loop_
_entity_poly.entity_id
_entity_poly.type
_entity_poly.pdbx_seq_one_letter_code
_entity_poly.pdbx_strand_id
1 'polypeptide(L)'
;MKNKKSAKLLATINVLAMIICTLSIIIAPFTEVKGKGVKRVKELTNIENIKDDTLYDQIYIDKDYVYDIRTNLNQVTVNCTKSFVVSQDNPKYKAIDGVLYSKDGKKLYYLPSEKTNSFVVPNGVESIESDAIYNCSTLTSLDLSEVKYIGYKAITYCKKLKNLKMDNVKKVDRHGIENTGLKKIVIKQKVKLEIHAIQSNVSIKHKKSFTQIKPYVYSCYKWYKIKAAKGYEVKVIIKDMSCPKDKRTVKGTVKSNEFDNKIERKMTKQLKELQYNFTINKFGKIYFFSEYEEYIIKTKVRAFKYKKNKKIYTNWSDYMTYDTVDSEWC
;
A
#
# COMPACT_ATOMS: atom_id res chain seq x y z
N MET A 1 -1.08 -39.22 28.63
CA MET A 1 -2.35 -38.74 28.02
C MET A 1 -3.00 -37.50 28.70
N LYS A 2 -2.39 -36.85 29.70
CA LYS A 2 -2.99 -35.68 30.38
C LYS A 2 -2.62 -34.29 29.82
N ASN A 3 -1.78 -34.18 28.79
CA ASN A 3 -1.24 -32.88 28.34
C ASN A 3 -1.80 -32.31 27.02
N LYS A 4 -2.71 -33.02 26.32
CA LYS A 4 -3.35 -32.51 25.09
C LYS A 4 -4.70 -31.83 25.32
N LYS A 5 -5.42 -32.16 26.40
CA LYS A 5 -6.70 -31.53 26.76
C LYS A 5 -6.51 -30.18 27.45
N SER A 6 -5.49 -30.04 28.30
CA SER A 6 -5.12 -28.77 28.96
C SER A 6 -4.66 -27.70 27.96
N ALA A 7 -3.83 -28.08 26.99
CA ALA A 7 -3.40 -27.20 25.90
C ALA A 7 -4.58 -26.74 25.01
N LYS A 8 -5.56 -27.62 24.76
CA LYS A 8 -6.78 -27.27 24.01
C LYS A 8 -7.67 -26.29 24.80
N LEU A 9 -7.78 -26.46 26.12
CA LEU A 9 -8.58 -25.59 26.97
C LEU A 9 -7.93 -24.20 27.13
N LEU A 10 -6.60 -24.13 27.34
CA LEU A 10 -5.85 -22.86 27.36
C LEU A 10 -5.96 -22.11 26.02
N ALA A 11 -5.88 -22.83 24.90
CA ALA A 11 -6.08 -22.23 23.57
C ALA A 11 -7.50 -21.66 23.40
N THR A 12 -8.52 -22.35 23.93
CA THR A 12 -9.92 -21.87 23.81
C THR A 12 -10.17 -20.64 24.70
N ILE A 13 -9.55 -20.56 25.88
CA ILE A 13 -9.66 -19.42 26.80
C ILE A 13 -8.92 -18.18 26.24
N ASN A 14 -7.74 -18.37 25.62
CA ASN A 14 -7.01 -17.29 24.95
C ASN A 14 -7.74 -16.78 23.69
N VAL A 15 -8.43 -17.66 22.95
CA VAL A 15 -9.28 -17.26 21.82
C VAL A 15 -10.43 -16.37 22.29
N LEU A 16 -11.08 -16.68 23.42
CA LEU A 16 -12.16 -15.84 23.97
C LEU A 16 -11.64 -14.49 24.51
N ALA A 17 -10.47 -14.48 25.15
CA ALA A 17 -9.85 -13.26 25.67
C ALA A 17 -9.35 -12.32 24.55
N MET A 18 -8.87 -12.89 23.43
CA MET A 18 -8.45 -12.10 22.26
C MET A 18 -9.63 -11.56 21.46
N ILE A 19 -10.77 -12.26 21.39
CA ILE A 19 -12.00 -11.73 20.76
C ILE A 19 -12.43 -10.42 21.46
N ILE A 20 -12.21 -10.31 22.78
CA ILE A 20 -12.53 -9.10 23.55
C ILE A 20 -11.50 -7.97 23.32
N CYS A 21 -10.22 -8.28 23.11
CA CYS A 21 -9.18 -7.25 22.83
C CYS A 21 -9.13 -6.77 21.37
N THR A 22 -9.54 -7.59 20.39
CA THR A 22 -9.61 -7.15 18.98
C THR A 22 -10.81 -6.24 18.67
N LEU A 23 -11.76 -6.12 19.60
CA LEU A 23 -12.89 -5.19 19.48
C LEU A 23 -12.51 -3.71 19.70
N SER A 24 -11.26 -3.41 20.09
CA SER A 24 -10.81 -2.03 20.39
C SER A 24 -9.89 -1.41 19.35
N ILE A 25 -9.62 -2.07 18.22
CA ILE A 25 -8.99 -1.42 17.05
C ILE A 25 -9.90 -1.65 15.85
N ILE A 26 -11.06 -1.00 15.91
CA ILE A 26 -11.89 -0.78 14.73
C ILE A 26 -11.19 0.32 13.94
N ILE A 27 -10.25 -0.05 13.05
CA ILE A 27 -10.10 0.76 11.83
C ILE A 27 -11.37 0.47 11.07
N ALA A 28 -12.34 1.38 11.17
CA ALA A 28 -13.57 1.26 10.42
C ALA A 28 -13.15 1.10 8.94
N PRO A 29 -13.45 -0.04 8.27
CA PRO A 29 -13.59 0.04 6.83
C PRO A 29 -14.56 1.20 6.61
N PHE A 30 -14.28 2.08 5.66
CA PHE A 30 -15.28 3.05 5.21
C PHE A 30 -16.44 2.24 4.63
N THR A 31 -17.29 1.72 5.52
CA THR A 31 -18.68 1.50 5.25
C THR A 31 -19.16 2.89 4.86
N GLU A 32 -19.77 2.97 3.70
CA GLU A 32 -20.53 4.13 3.33
C GLU A 32 -21.66 4.21 4.38
N VAL A 33 -21.38 4.84 5.52
CA VAL A 33 -22.36 5.14 6.55
C VAL A 33 -23.26 6.18 5.90
N LYS A 34 -24.28 5.68 5.20
CA LYS A 34 -25.41 6.49 4.81
C LYS A 34 -25.96 7.13 6.09
N GLY A 35 -25.78 8.45 6.22
CA GLY A 35 -26.68 9.25 7.06
C GLY A 35 -26.16 9.79 8.40
N LYS A 36 -24.86 10.06 8.58
CA LYS A 36 -24.43 11.13 9.51
C LYS A 36 -23.60 12.13 8.72
N GLY A 37 -24.09 13.37 8.58
CA GLY A 37 -23.33 14.42 7.93
C GLY A 37 -22.02 14.64 8.68
N VAL A 38 -20.89 14.49 7.99
CA VAL A 38 -19.57 14.77 8.58
C VAL A 38 -19.57 16.25 8.98
N LYS A 39 -19.28 16.54 10.25
CA LYS A 39 -19.26 17.92 10.75
C LYS A 39 -18.16 18.68 10.01
N ARG A 40 -18.44 19.92 9.59
CA ARG A 40 -17.43 20.79 8.97
C ARG A 40 -17.28 22.09 9.76
N VAL A 41 -16.04 22.47 10.05
CA VAL A 41 -15.66 23.74 10.67
C VAL A 41 -14.91 24.56 9.63
N LYS A 42 -15.39 25.77 9.34
CA LYS A 42 -14.78 26.68 8.35
C LYS A 42 -13.71 27.58 8.96
N GLU A 43 -13.87 27.89 10.24
CA GLU A 43 -13.02 28.78 11.01
C GLU A 43 -11.64 28.18 11.24
N LEU A 44 -10.64 29.05 11.37
CA LEU A 44 -9.28 28.65 11.70
C LEU A 44 -9.25 28.00 13.09
N THR A 45 -8.90 26.71 13.12
CA THR A 45 -8.88 25.92 14.35
C THR A 45 -7.45 25.50 14.67
N ASN A 46 -6.99 25.72 15.91
CA ASN A 46 -5.70 25.17 16.35
C ASN A 46 -5.75 23.64 16.28
N ILE A 47 -4.69 23.02 15.74
CA ILE A 47 -4.53 21.56 15.63
C ILE A 47 -4.75 20.80 16.94
N GLU A 48 -4.50 21.42 18.09
CA GLU A 48 -4.73 20.81 19.40
C GLU A 48 -6.22 20.64 19.72
N ASN A 49 -7.09 21.44 19.09
CA ASN A 49 -8.52 21.51 19.34
C ASN A 49 -9.38 20.75 18.31
N ILE A 50 -8.75 20.01 17.39
CA ILE A 50 -9.49 19.21 16.41
C ILE A 50 -10.14 17.99 17.06
N LYS A 51 -11.20 17.48 16.42
CA LYS A 51 -11.99 16.34 16.89
C LYS A 51 -12.11 15.30 15.78
N ASP A 52 -12.28 14.04 16.17
CA ASP A 52 -12.60 12.97 15.23
C ASP A 52 -13.91 13.26 14.49
N ASP A 53 -14.08 12.62 13.33
CA ASP A 53 -15.25 12.73 12.46
C ASP A 53 -15.63 14.19 12.07
N THR A 54 -14.67 15.11 12.13
CA THR A 54 -14.85 16.54 11.79
C THR A 54 -13.85 16.98 10.72
N LEU A 55 -14.34 17.65 9.67
CA LEU A 55 -13.53 18.29 8.64
C LEU A 55 -13.24 19.74 9.02
N TYR A 56 -12.01 20.19 8.80
CA TYR A 56 -11.59 21.56 9.06
C TYR A 56 -11.12 22.20 7.76
N ASP A 57 -11.73 23.32 7.37
CA ASP A 57 -11.24 24.05 6.19
C ASP A 57 -9.86 24.64 6.47
N GLN A 58 -9.63 25.17 7.68
CA GLN A 58 -8.36 25.78 8.06
C GLN A 58 -7.84 25.26 9.40
N ILE A 59 -6.58 24.86 9.44
CA ILE A 59 -5.91 24.41 10.66
C ILE A 59 -4.71 25.30 10.96
N TYR A 60 -4.61 25.76 12.20
CA TYR A 60 -3.47 26.50 12.72
C TYR A 60 -2.52 25.58 13.49
N ILE A 61 -1.21 25.76 13.27
CA ILE A 61 -0.13 25.10 14.01
C ILE A 61 0.70 26.21 14.65
N ASP A 62 0.66 26.28 15.98
CA ASP A 62 1.43 27.25 16.76
C ASP A 62 2.93 26.90 16.82
N LYS A 63 3.70 27.72 17.52
CA LYS A 63 5.16 27.56 17.65
C LYS A 63 5.57 26.35 18.50
N ASP A 64 4.70 25.88 19.39
CA ASP A 64 4.99 24.87 20.40
C ASP A 64 4.62 23.45 19.92
N TYR A 65 3.79 23.34 18.88
CA TYR A 65 3.41 22.07 18.27
C TYR A 65 4.58 21.39 17.53
N VAL A 66 5.07 20.27 18.10
CA VAL A 66 6.18 19.47 17.55
C VAL A 66 5.81 18.01 17.23
N TYR A 67 4.54 17.64 17.42
CA TYR A 67 4.04 16.27 17.24
C TYR A 67 3.87 15.88 15.75
N ASP A 68 3.56 14.61 15.48
CA ASP A 68 3.24 14.12 14.13
C ASP A 68 2.01 14.86 13.59
N ILE A 69 1.90 15.02 12.26
CA ILE A 69 0.74 15.67 11.65
C ILE A 69 -0.37 14.66 11.32
N ARG A 70 -0.08 13.35 11.27
CA ARG A 70 -1.09 12.34 10.95
C ARG A 70 -2.15 12.26 12.04
N THR A 71 -1.70 12.38 13.29
CA THR A 71 -2.55 12.47 14.48
C THR A 71 -2.05 13.59 15.38
N ASN A 72 -2.97 14.36 15.97
CA ASN A 72 -2.58 15.35 16.97
C ASN A 72 -2.15 14.70 18.30
N LEU A 73 -1.84 15.52 19.31
CA LEU A 73 -1.44 15.05 20.64
C LEU A 73 -2.48 14.15 21.33
N ASN A 74 -3.75 14.28 20.96
CA ASN A 74 -4.87 13.47 21.45
C ASN A 74 -5.15 12.24 20.58
N GLN A 75 -4.24 11.89 19.68
CA GLN A 75 -4.37 10.79 18.71
C GLN A 75 -5.54 10.96 17.71
N VAL A 76 -6.06 12.18 17.58
CA VAL A 76 -7.15 12.52 16.65
C VAL A 76 -6.58 12.69 15.24
N THR A 77 -7.27 12.11 14.25
CA THR A 77 -6.84 12.20 12.85
C THR A 77 -6.99 13.63 12.30
N VAL A 78 -5.95 14.16 11.67
CA VAL A 78 -5.99 15.49 11.06
C VAL A 78 -6.74 15.45 9.71
N ASN A 79 -7.88 16.13 9.64
CA ASN A 79 -8.75 16.19 8.46
C ASN A 79 -8.87 17.62 7.89
N CYS A 80 -7.78 18.13 7.31
CA CYS A 80 -7.75 19.46 6.69
C CYS A 80 -8.25 19.41 5.24
N THR A 81 -9.14 20.34 4.86
CA THR A 81 -9.70 20.40 3.50
C THR A 81 -9.14 21.53 2.65
N LYS A 82 -8.83 22.73 3.20
CA LYS A 82 -8.38 23.88 2.41
C LYS A 82 -6.95 24.35 2.70
N SER A 83 -6.57 24.59 3.95
CA SER A 83 -5.26 25.20 4.22
C SER A 83 -4.74 25.04 5.65
N PHE A 84 -3.41 24.95 5.77
CA PHE A 84 -2.70 25.16 7.03
C PHE A 84 -2.18 26.59 7.16
N VAL A 85 -2.23 27.12 8.38
CA VAL A 85 -1.50 28.32 8.80
C VAL A 85 -0.51 27.87 9.87
N VAL A 86 0.76 28.22 9.73
CA VAL A 86 1.81 27.78 10.65
C VAL A 86 2.53 29.01 11.21
N SER A 87 2.72 29.04 12.53
CA SER A 87 3.55 30.07 13.17
C SER A 87 4.94 30.13 12.54
N GLN A 88 5.46 31.33 12.30
CA GLN A 88 6.80 31.52 11.74
C GLN A 88 7.89 30.91 12.64
N ASP A 89 7.64 30.86 13.95
CA ASP A 89 8.57 30.31 14.94
C ASP A 89 8.42 28.79 15.13
N ASN A 90 7.47 28.13 14.46
CA ASN A 90 7.35 26.68 14.58
C ASN A 90 8.66 26.01 14.09
N PRO A 91 9.29 25.13 14.89
CA PRO A 91 10.62 24.59 14.58
C PRO A 91 10.56 23.44 13.56
N LYS A 92 9.40 22.81 13.36
CA LYS A 92 9.27 21.55 12.59
C LYS A 92 8.60 21.73 11.24
N TYR A 93 7.64 22.64 11.15
CA TYR A 93 6.76 22.78 10.01
C TYR A 93 6.77 24.20 9.44
N LYS A 94 6.34 24.31 8.18
CA LYS A 94 5.92 25.55 7.56
C LYS A 94 4.76 25.28 6.60
N ALA A 95 3.92 26.29 6.38
CA ALA A 95 2.94 26.26 5.30
C ALA A 95 3.45 27.09 4.11
N ILE A 96 3.32 26.55 2.91
CA ILE A 96 3.48 27.29 1.65
C ILE A 96 2.16 27.17 0.91
N ASP A 97 1.48 28.30 0.67
CA ASP A 97 0.15 28.36 0.05
C ASP A 97 -0.88 27.43 0.70
N GLY A 98 -0.84 27.31 2.02
CA GLY A 98 -1.75 26.45 2.80
C GLY A 98 -1.42 24.96 2.77
N VAL A 99 -0.32 24.54 2.13
CA VAL A 99 0.17 23.15 2.09
C VAL A 99 1.28 22.99 3.12
N LEU A 100 1.29 21.88 3.87
CA LEU A 100 2.20 21.68 4.98
C LEU A 100 3.49 20.96 4.56
N TYR A 101 4.63 21.54 4.91
CA TYR A 101 5.96 21.01 4.65
C TYR A 101 6.80 20.96 5.92
N SER A 102 7.93 20.26 5.87
CA SER A 102 9.00 20.41 6.86
C SER A 102 9.53 21.84 6.88
N LYS A 103 10.11 22.27 8.01
CA LYS A 103 10.69 23.62 8.15
C LYS A 103 11.71 23.95 7.06
N ASP A 104 12.56 23.00 6.70
CA ASP A 104 13.52 23.12 5.60
C ASP A 104 12.88 23.08 4.21
N GLY A 105 11.62 22.64 4.10
CA GLY A 105 10.86 22.53 2.85
C GLY A 105 11.18 21.29 2.02
N LYS A 106 11.97 20.35 2.53
CA LYS A 106 12.36 19.14 1.80
C LYS A 106 11.31 18.03 1.83
N LYS A 107 10.33 18.11 2.73
CA LYS A 107 9.31 17.08 2.92
C LYS A 107 7.92 17.67 2.76
N LEU A 108 7.06 17.03 1.95
CA LEU A 108 5.63 17.30 1.96
C LEU A 108 4.97 16.44 3.04
N TYR A 109 4.31 17.10 3.99
CA TYR A 109 3.63 16.45 5.10
C TYR A 109 2.12 16.37 4.92
N TYR A 110 1.50 17.36 4.29
CA TYR A 110 0.06 17.36 4.11
C TYR A 110 -0.39 18.27 2.97
N LEU A 111 -1.07 17.69 1.97
CA LEU A 111 -1.86 18.41 0.97
C LEU A 111 -3.34 18.36 1.36
N PRO A 112 -3.99 19.51 1.67
CA PRO A 112 -5.40 19.52 2.05
C PRO A 112 -6.29 18.88 0.98
N SER A 113 -7.24 18.07 1.42
CA SER A 113 -8.00 17.13 0.57
C SER A 113 -8.85 17.79 -0.54
N GLU A 114 -9.19 19.06 -0.36
CA GLU A 114 -9.96 19.87 -1.31
C GLU A 114 -9.20 21.12 -1.78
N LYS A 115 -7.86 21.12 -1.67
CA LYS A 115 -7.01 22.27 -2.00
C LYS A 115 -7.05 22.63 -3.48
N THR A 116 -6.94 21.62 -4.35
CA THR A 116 -6.66 21.85 -5.77
C THR A 116 -7.00 20.64 -6.64
N ASN A 117 -7.35 20.93 -7.90
CA ASN A 117 -7.51 19.91 -8.94
C ASN A 117 -6.17 19.51 -9.58
N SER A 118 -5.13 20.33 -9.45
CA SER A 118 -3.79 20.05 -9.99
C SER A 118 -2.73 20.56 -9.04
N PHE A 119 -1.78 19.70 -8.68
CA PHE A 119 -0.71 20.06 -7.76
C PHE A 119 0.65 19.78 -8.37
N VAL A 120 1.51 20.79 -8.35
CA VAL A 120 2.92 20.68 -8.71
C VAL A 120 3.70 20.82 -7.42
N VAL A 121 4.45 19.77 -7.06
CA VAL A 121 5.29 19.82 -5.87
C VAL A 121 6.39 20.87 -6.10
N PRO A 122 6.58 21.84 -5.18
CA PRO A 122 7.60 22.86 -5.33
C PRO A 122 9.02 22.29 -5.46
N ASN A 123 9.88 23.05 -6.16
CA ASN A 123 11.30 22.71 -6.27
C ASN A 123 11.96 22.61 -4.88
N GLY A 124 12.81 21.60 -4.70
CA GLY A 124 13.52 21.35 -3.44
C GLY A 124 12.83 20.37 -2.50
N VAL A 125 11.56 20.02 -2.74
CA VAL A 125 10.89 18.93 -2.01
C VAL A 125 11.40 17.58 -2.51
N GLU A 126 11.97 16.78 -1.61
CA GLU A 126 12.61 15.51 -1.90
C GLU A 126 11.76 14.29 -1.55
N SER A 127 10.88 14.40 -0.54
CA SER A 127 10.01 13.32 -0.11
C SER A 127 8.54 13.72 0.04
N ILE A 128 7.66 12.76 -0.29
CA ILE A 128 6.26 12.77 0.12
C ILE A 128 6.15 11.83 1.32
N GLU A 129 5.83 12.38 2.48
CA GLU A 129 5.76 11.62 3.73
C GLU A 129 4.49 10.77 3.80
N SER A 130 4.41 9.94 4.84
CA SER A 130 3.29 9.03 5.02
C SER A 130 1.95 9.76 5.10
N ASP A 131 0.95 9.25 4.40
CA ASP A 131 -0.41 9.81 4.32
C ASP A 131 -0.50 11.28 3.85
N ALA A 132 0.57 11.86 3.29
CA ALA A 132 0.62 13.29 2.97
C ALA A 132 -0.38 13.74 1.90
N ILE A 133 -0.77 12.85 0.98
CA ILE A 133 -1.76 13.10 -0.09
C ILE A 133 -2.89 12.08 0.09
N TYR A 134 -3.58 12.18 1.23
CA TYR A 134 -4.69 11.32 1.61
C TYR A 134 -6.04 11.90 1.17
N ASN A 135 -6.86 11.06 0.54
CA ASN A 135 -8.25 11.37 0.16
C ASN A 135 -8.43 12.73 -0.54
N CYS A 136 -7.47 13.13 -1.39
CA CYS A 136 -7.59 14.35 -2.18
C CYS A 136 -8.67 14.19 -3.27
N SER A 137 -9.91 14.46 -2.88
CA SER A 137 -11.13 14.14 -3.64
C SER A 137 -11.33 14.98 -4.90
N THR A 138 -10.59 16.10 -4.99
CA THR A 138 -10.60 17.05 -6.10
C THR A 138 -9.41 16.88 -7.04
N LEU A 139 -8.31 16.29 -6.56
CA LEU A 139 -7.04 16.20 -7.27
C LEU A 139 -7.14 15.28 -8.51
N THR A 140 -6.82 15.83 -9.67
CA THR A 140 -6.84 15.13 -10.97
C THR A 140 -5.45 14.94 -11.58
N SER A 141 -4.49 15.80 -11.23
CA SER A 141 -3.12 15.78 -11.73
C SER A 141 -2.13 16.09 -10.62
N LEU A 142 -1.04 15.31 -10.58
CA LEU A 142 0.03 15.45 -9.59
C LEU A 142 1.39 15.38 -10.29
N ASP A 143 2.21 16.42 -10.11
CA ASP A 143 3.58 16.48 -10.61
C ASP A 143 4.58 16.34 -9.46
N LEU A 144 5.29 15.21 -9.44
CA LEU A 144 6.35 14.83 -8.50
C LEU A 144 7.72 14.78 -9.20
N SER A 145 7.95 15.59 -10.24
CA SER A 145 9.14 15.48 -11.09
C SER A 145 10.45 15.50 -10.31
N GLU A 146 10.57 16.34 -9.27
CA GLU A 146 11.79 16.51 -8.47
C GLU A 146 11.86 15.59 -7.24
N VAL A 147 10.76 14.91 -6.92
CA VAL A 147 10.65 14.06 -5.74
C VAL A 147 11.47 12.79 -5.93
N LYS A 148 12.20 12.42 -4.88
CA LYS A 148 13.05 11.22 -4.84
C LYS A 148 12.37 10.05 -4.13
N TYR A 149 11.51 10.32 -3.14
CA TYR A 149 10.93 9.29 -2.27
C TYR A 149 9.43 9.49 -2.05
N ILE A 150 8.69 8.38 -2.12
CA ILE A 150 7.25 8.31 -1.79
C ILE A 150 7.11 7.36 -0.60
N GLY A 151 6.60 7.89 0.51
CA GLY A 151 6.44 7.19 1.79
C GLY A 151 5.28 6.20 1.84
N TYR A 152 5.06 5.64 3.04
CA TYR A 152 3.99 4.68 3.30
C TYR A 152 2.61 5.31 3.14
N LYS A 153 1.72 4.72 2.34
CA LYS A 153 0.37 5.27 2.08
C LYS A 153 0.37 6.75 1.65
N ALA A 154 1.47 7.25 1.10
CA ALA A 154 1.66 8.66 0.81
C ALA A 154 0.63 9.24 -0.16
N ILE A 155 0.15 8.47 -1.13
CA ILE A 155 -0.85 8.87 -2.13
C ILE A 155 -1.99 7.86 -2.13
N THR A 156 -2.99 8.10 -1.28
CA THR A 156 -4.04 7.11 -0.96
C THR A 156 -5.43 7.69 -1.12
N TYR A 157 -6.37 6.90 -1.65
CA TYR A 157 -7.79 7.27 -1.88
C TYR A 157 -8.03 8.50 -2.76
N CYS A 158 -7.04 8.91 -3.56
CA CYS A 158 -7.18 9.98 -4.55
C CYS A 158 -7.93 9.48 -5.80
N LYS A 159 -9.22 9.20 -5.67
CA LYS A 159 -10.04 8.51 -6.70
C LYS A 159 -10.16 9.28 -8.02
N LYS A 160 -10.01 10.62 -8.00
CA LYS A 160 -10.04 11.45 -9.22
C LYS A 160 -8.68 11.65 -9.88
N LEU A 161 -7.58 11.21 -9.25
CA LEU A 161 -6.22 11.38 -9.77
C LEU A 161 -6.04 10.54 -11.03
N LYS A 162 -5.87 11.20 -12.18
CA LYS A 162 -5.75 10.55 -13.50
C LYS A 162 -4.34 10.65 -14.08
N ASN A 163 -3.58 11.67 -13.67
CA ASN A 163 -2.24 11.95 -14.19
C ASN A 163 -1.23 12.04 -13.04
N LEU A 164 -0.13 11.29 -13.16
CA LEU A 164 0.98 11.32 -12.22
C LEU A 164 2.29 11.40 -13.01
N LYS A 165 3.09 12.43 -12.74
CA LYS A 165 4.48 12.55 -13.20
C LYS A 165 5.41 12.28 -12.03
N MET A 166 6.38 11.39 -12.21
CA MET A 166 7.26 10.90 -11.13
C MET A 166 8.67 10.60 -11.66
N ASP A 167 9.20 11.54 -12.45
CA ASP A 167 10.36 11.31 -13.31
C ASP A 167 11.64 10.94 -12.55
N ASN A 168 11.89 11.58 -11.40
CA ASN A 168 13.10 11.37 -10.60
C ASN A 168 12.90 10.48 -9.35
N VAL A 169 11.72 9.88 -9.18
CA VAL A 169 11.45 9.01 -8.02
C VAL A 169 12.40 7.82 -8.03
N LYS A 170 13.02 7.56 -6.88
CA LYS A 170 14.02 6.48 -6.67
C LYS A 170 13.45 5.34 -5.83
N LYS A 171 12.55 5.63 -4.89
CA LYS A 171 11.94 4.64 -4.00
C LYS A 171 10.47 4.97 -3.73
N VAL A 172 9.63 3.93 -3.75
CA VAL A 172 8.23 3.98 -3.32
C VAL A 172 8.03 2.90 -2.26
N ASP A 173 7.59 3.32 -1.08
CA ASP A 173 7.38 2.43 0.06
C ASP A 173 6.04 1.70 0.00
N ARG A 174 5.82 0.85 1.00
CA ARG A 174 4.64 -0.01 1.08
C ARG A 174 3.37 0.83 0.96
N HIS A 175 2.44 0.38 0.12
CA HIS A 175 1.17 1.09 -0.17
C HIS A 175 1.34 2.55 -0.63
N GLY A 176 2.53 2.97 -1.09
CA GLY A 176 2.81 4.39 -1.36
C GLY A 176 1.88 5.04 -2.39
N ILE A 177 1.33 4.27 -3.33
CA ILE A 177 0.29 4.70 -4.27
C ILE A 177 -0.86 3.67 -4.28
N GLU A 178 -1.99 4.02 -3.67
CA GLU A 178 -3.10 3.09 -3.43
C GLU A 178 -4.46 3.74 -3.71
N ASN A 179 -5.41 2.96 -4.26
CA ASN A 179 -6.81 3.39 -4.44
C ASN A 179 -7.00 4.71 -5.21
N THR A 180 -6.17 4.92 -6.23
CA THR A 180 -6.22 6.10 -7.10
C THR A 180 -7.02 5.86 -8.38
N GLY A 181 -7.41 6.94 -9.07
CA GLY A 181 -8.01 6.89 -10.41
C GLY A 181 -7.02 6.62 -11.56
N LEU A 182 -5.76 6.33 -11.25
CA LEU A 182 -4.69 6.19 -12.24
C LEU A 182 -4.91 4.95 -13.10
N LYS A 183 -4.81 5.12 -14.43
CA LYS A 183 -4.85 4.01 -15.40
C LYS A 183 -3.45 3.58 -15.87
N LYS A 184 -2.48 4.49 -15.76
CA LYS A 184 -1.11 4.29 -16.24
C LYS A 184 -0.10 5.06 -15.38
N ILE A 185 1.08 4.48 -15.20
CA ILE A 185 2.26 5.12 -14.62
C ILE A 185 3.43 4.88 -15.57
N VAL A 186 4.26 5.90 -15.75
CA VAL A 186 5.47 5.84 -16.57
C VAL A 186 6.67 5.80 -15.65
N ILE A 187 7.41 4.69 -15.68
CA ILE A 187 8.67 4.55 -14.94
C ILE A 187 9.83 4.80 -15.91
N LYS A 188 10.43 6.00 -15.83
CA LYS A 188 11.51 6.42 -16.73
C LYS A 188 12.89 5.91 -16.31
N GLN A 189 13.11 5.66 -15.03
CA GLN A 189 14.38 5.23 -14.46
C GLN A 189 14.23 3.99 -13.56
N LYS A 190 15.34 3.51 -12.96
CA LYS A 190 15.28 2.44 -11.96
C LYS A 190 14.63 2.97 -10.69
N VAL A 191 13.52 2.36 -10.27
CA VAL A 191 12.79 2.69 -9.04
C VAL A 191 12.77 1.46 -8.14
N LYS A 192 13.13 1.62 -6.86
CA LYS A 192 12.92 0.60 -5.83
C LYS A 192 11.46 0.64 -5.39
N LEU A 193 10.71 -0.43 -5.64
CA LEU A 193 9.31 -0.54 -5.24
C LEU A 193 9.22 -1.59 -4.14
N GLU A 194 8.78 -1.19 -2.94
CA GLU A 194 8.54 -2.11 -1.81
C GLU A 194 7.28 -2.96 -2.04
N ILE A 195 6.94 -3.87 -1.11
CA ILE A 195 5.71 -4.68 -1.18
C ILE A 195 4.49 -3.77 -1.29
N HIS A 196 3.54 -4.09 -2.19
CA HIS A 196 2.31 -3.30 -2.38
C HIS A 196 2.52 -1.80 -2.72
N ALA A 197 3.72 -1.38 -3.14
CA ALA A 197 4.04 0.04 -3.37
C ALA A 197 3.11 0.75 -4.38
N ILE A 198 2.55 0.00 -5.34
CA ILE A 198 1.55 0.52 -6.28
C ILE A 198 0.36 -0.46 -6.34
N GLN A 199 -0.66 -0.20 -5.51
CA GLN A 199 -1.93 -0.92 -5.47
C GLN A 199 -3.04 -0.07 -6.11
N SER A 200 -2.84 0.29 -7.36
CA SER A 200 -3.86 0.90 -8.22
C SER A 200 -3.93 0.09 -9.51
N ASN A 201 -5.08 0.07 -10.21
CA ASN A 201 -5.25 -0.67 -11.47
C ASN A 201 -4.49 0.00 -12.63
N VAL A 202 -3.16 -0.05 -12.55
CA VAL A 202 -2.24 0.76 -13.33
C VAL A 202 -1.43 -0.12 -14.27
N SER A 203 -1.40 0.27 -15.54
CA SER A 203 -0.41 -0.24 -16.50
C SER A 203 0.92 0.50 -16.35
N ILE A 204 2.05 -0.23 -16.26
CA ILE A 204 3.38 0.36 -16.20
C ILE A 204 4.03 0.31 -17.59
N LYS A 205 4.38 1.49 -18.15
CA LYS A 205 5.13 1.58 -19.41
C LYS A 205 6.63 1.67 -19.11
N HIS A 206 7.40 0.71 -19.63
CA HIS A 206 8.86 0.76 -19.62
C HIS A 206 9.40 1.31 -20.96
N LYS A 207 10.48 2.09 -20.90
CA LYS A 207 11.29 2.44 -22.10
C LYS A 207 12.17 1.28 -22.58
N LYS A 208 12.39 0.27 -21.74
CA LYS A 208 13.24 -0.89 -22.04
C LYS A 208 12.61 -1.80 -23.09
N SER A 209 13.46 -2.48 -23.87
CA SER A 209 13.00 -3.56 -24.75
C SER A 209 12.38 -4.69 -23.92
N PHE A 210 11.47 -5.48 -24.53
CA PHE A 210 10.71 -6.51 -23.82
C PHE A 210 11.60 -7.46 -23.00
N THR A 211 12.72 -7.91 -23.56
CA THR A 211 13.63 -8.86 -22.90
C THR A 211 14.37 -8.27 -21.70
N GLN A 212 14.47 -6.94 -21.62
CA GLN A 212 15.15 -6.23 -20.53
C GLN A 212 14.20 -5.82 -19.39
N ILE A 213 12.89 -6.01 -19.56
CA ILE A 213 11.90 -5.71 -18.53
C ILE A 213 12.09 -6.65 -17.34
N LYS A 214 11.99 -6.12 -16.12
CA LYS A 214 11.90 -6.90 -14.88
C LYS A 214 10.49 -6.68 -14.31
N PRO A 215 9.60 -7.70 -14.28
CA PRO A 215 8.28 -7.53 -13.71
C PRO A 215 8.36 -7.15 -12.23
N TYR A 216 7.36 -6.41 -11.77
CA TYR A 216 7.20 -6.02 -10.38
C TYR A 216 5.93 -6.70 -9.87
N VAL A 217 6.12 -7.50 -8.83
CA VAL A 217 5.10 -8.30 -8.17
C VAL A 217 4.68 -7.50 -6.96
N TYR A 218 3.47 -6.96 -6.93
CA TYR A 218 3.05 -6.13 -5.80
C TYR A 218 2.55 -6.99 -4.65
N SER A 219 1.83 -8.07 -4.92
CA SER A 219 1.46 -9.09 -3.94
C SER A 219 1.86 -10.48 -4.44
N CYS A 220 1.92 -11.47 -3.55
CA CYS A 220 2.36 -12.81 -3.98
C CYS A 220 1.41 -13.46 -5.01
N TYR A 221 0.20 -12.92 -5.21
CA TYR A 221 -0.81 -13.40 -6.15
C TYR A 221 -0.94 -12.54 -7.41
N LYS A 222 -0.30 -11.37 -7.46
CA LYS A 222 -0.71 -10.30 -8.37
C LYS A 222 0.47 -9.36 -8.72
N TRP A 223 0.63 -9.04 -9.99
CA TRP A 223 1.77 -8.27 -10.51
C TRP A 223 1.31 -7.34 -11.62
N TYR A 224 2.16 -6.37 -12.00
CA TYR A 224 1.72 -5.40 -12.99
C TYR A 224 1.60 -6.02 -14.39
N LYS A 225 0.67 -5.48 -15.18
CA LYS A 225 0.45 -5.92 -16.57
C LYS A 225 1.54 -5.38 -17.49
N ILE A 226 2.31 -6.27 -18.11
CA ILE A 226 3.32 -5.93 -19.12
C ILE A 226 2.66 -5.78 -20.49
N LYS A 227 2.90 -4.64 -21.15
CA LYS A 227 2.42 -4.40 -22.52
C LYS A 227 3.02 -5.44 -23.48
N ALA A 228 2.18 -6.00 -24.35
CA ALA A 228 2.51 -7.07 -25.31
C ALA A 228 2.79 -8.46 -24.71
N ALA A 229 2.69 -8.65 -23.40
CA ALA A 229 2.72 -9.99 -22.81
C ALA A 229 1.51 -10.81 -23.27
N LYS A 230 1.75 -12.08 -23.61
CA LYS A 230 0.71 -13.08 -23.93
C LYS A 230 0.40 -14.00 -22.74
N GLY A 231 1.22 -13.93 -21.70
CA GLY A 231 1.04 -14.60 -20.42
C GLY A 231 2.29 -14.44 -19.57
N TYR A 232 2.29 -15.12 -18.42
CA TYR A 232 3.36 -15.08 -17.44
C TYR A 232 3.72 -16.48 -17.01
N GLU A 233 5.02 -16.74 -16.86
CA GLU A 233 5.49 -17.86 -16.07
C GLU A 233 5.60 -17.44 -14.62
N VAL A 234 5.10 -18.31 -13.75
CA VAL A 234 5.03 -18.11 -12.30
C VAL A 234 5.86 -19.19 -11.62
N LYS A 235 6.67 -18.78 -10.66
CA LYS A 235 7.35 -19.68 -9.72
C LYS A 235 7.03 -19.25 -8.30
N VAL A 236 6.42 -20.16 -7.55
CA VAL A 236 6.15 -19.99 -6.11
C VAL A 236 7.02 -20.96 -5.33
N ILE A 237 7.65 -20.46 -4.28
CA ILE A 237 8.35 -21.27 -3.27
C ILE A 237 7.54 -21.19 -2.00
N ILE A 238 7.23 -22.33 -1.41
CA ILE A 238 6.61 -22.45 -0.10
C ILE A 238 7.68 -23.06 0.80
N LYS A 239 7.96 -22.41 1.93
CA LYS A 239 9.00 -22.83 2.87
C LYS A 239 8.46 -22.82 4.28
N ASP A 240 8.70 -23.91 4.99
CA ASP A 240 8.61 -23.97 6.44
C ASP A 240 9.91 -23.44 7.08
N MET A 241 9.80 -22.50 8.01
CA MET A 241 10.93 -21.93 8.76
C MET A 241 11.36 -22.83 9.91
N SER A 242 10.44 -23.63 10.47
CA SER A 242 10.76 -24.69 11.43
C SER A 242 11.50 -25.84 10.75
N CYS A 243 11.20 -26.12 9.47
CA CYS A 243 11.93 -27.07 8.62
C CYS A 243 12.37 -26.47 7.26
N PRO A 244 13.45 -25.69 7.22
CA PRO A 244 13.92 -25.02 5.99
C PRO A 244 14.23 -25.94 4.80
N LYS A 245 14.48 -27.22 5.07
CA LYS A 245 14.76 -28.24 4.05
C LYS A 245 13.48 -28.65 3.30
N ASP A 246 12.31 -28.53 3.92
CA ASP A 246 11.00 -28.82 3.34
C ASP A 246 10.46 -27.67 2.47
N LYS A 247 11.24 -27.29 1.46
CA LYS A 247 10.79 -26.34 0.44
C LYS A 247 9.96 -27.05 -0.62
N ARG A 248 8.79 -26.51 -0.95
CA ARG A 248 7.98 -26.92 -2.10
C ARG A 248 8.02 -25.85 -3.18
N THR A 249 8.07 -26.26 -4.44
CA THR A 249 8.12 -25.32 -5.57
C THR A 249 6.95 -25.58 -6.51
N VAL A 250 6.09 -24.58 -6.67
CA VAL A 250 5.02 -24.58 -7.66
C VAL A 250 5.47 -23.78 -8.88
N LYS A 251 5.31 -24.36 -10.07
CA LYS A 251 5.53 -23.68 -11.35
C LYS A 251 4.29 -23.78 -12.23
N GLY A 252 4.07 -22.75 -13.02
CA GLY A 252 3.08 -22.79 -14.09
C GLY A 252 3.05 -21.53 -14.94
N THR A 253 2.01 -21.45 -15.76
CA THR A 253 1.79 -20.35 -16.68
C THR A 253 0.36 -19.85 -16.51
N VAL A 254 0.21 -18.53 -16.47
CA VAL A 254 -1.09 -17.85 -16.38
C VAL A 254 -1.26 -16.86 -17.53
N LYS A 255 -2.50 -16.58 -17.93
CA LYS A 255 -2.80 -15.62 -19.01
C LYS A 255 -2.88 -14.17 -18.51
N SER A 256 -3.40 -13.98 -17.30
CA SER A 256 -3.57 -12.69 -16.64
C SER A 256 -2.36 -12.34 -15.75
N ASN A 257 -2.35 -11.13 -15.21
CA ASN A 257 -1.31 -10.64 -14.30
C ASN A 257 -1.58 -10.98 -12.82
N GLU A 258 -2.20 -12.14 -12.61
CA GLU A 258 -2.58 -12.69 -11.31
C GLU A 258 -2.59 -14.21 -11.37
N PHE A 259 -2.66 -14.86 -10.22
CA PHE A 259 -2.86 -16.31 -10.17
C PHE A 259 -4.20 -16.71 -10.78
N ASP A 260 -4.22 -17.90 -11.37
CA ASP A 260 -5.44 -18.57 -11.76
C ASP A 260 -5.72 -19.74 -10.81
N ASN A 261 -6.93 -20.29 -10.91
CA ASN A 261 -7.36 -21.43 -10.11
C ASN A 261 -6.41 -22.64 -10.24
N LYS A 262 -5.65 -22.76 -11.34
CA LYS A 262 -4.71 -23.87 -11.55
C LYS A 262 -3.46 -23.71 -10.69
N ILE A 263 -2.88 -22.51 -10.63
CA ILE A 263 -1.76 -22.20 -9.73
C ILE A 263 -2.21 -22.31 -8.28
N GLU A 264 -3.38 -21.76 -7.94
CA GLU A 264 -3.93 -21.81 -6.58
C GLU A 264 -4.13 -23.26 -6.11
N ARG A 265 -4.79 -24.12 -6.90
CA ARG A 265 -4.97 -25.55 -6.56
C ARG A 265 -3.63 -26.27 -6.35
N LYS A 266 -2.62 -26.00 -7.17
CA LYS A 266 -1.28 -26.58 -7.00
C LYS A 266 -0.66 -26.12 -5.68
N MET A 267 -0.79 -24.83 -5.34
CA MET A 267 -0.32 -24.31 -4.06
C MET A 267 -1.06 -24.96 -2.88
N THR A 268 -2.39 -25.00 -2.93
CA THR A 268 -3.22 -25.64 -1.90
C THR A 268 -2.80 -27.09 -1.67
N LYS A 269 -2.53 -27.86 -2.73
CA LYS A 269 -2.05 -29.24 -2.59
C LYS A 269 -0.73 -29.29 -1.81
N GLN A 270 0.24 -28.44 -2.16
CA GLN A 270 1.54 -28.39 -1.47
C GLN A 270 1.40 -27.92 -0.01
N LEU A 271 0.53 -26.96 0.27
CA LEU A 271 0.26 -26.48 1.63
C LEU A 271 -0.38 -27.57 2.50
N LYS A 272 -1.32 -28.36 1.96
CA LYS A 272 -1.90 -29.51 2.65
C LYS A 272 -0.87 -30.58 2.97
N GLU A 273 0.03 -30.88 2.02
CA GLU A 273 1.12 -31.86 2.21
C GLU A 273 2.11 -31.40 3.30
N LEU A 274 2.33 -30.09 3.43
CA LEU A 274 3.13 -29.49 4.50
C LEU A 274 2.35 -29.29 5.81
N GLN A 275 1.08 -29.72 5.88
CA GLN A 275 0.21 -29.56 7.05
C GLN A 275 0.05 -28.10 7.53
N TYR A 276 0.10 -27.13 6.61
CA TYR A 276 -0.13 -25.72 6.95
C TYR A 276 -1.55 -25.49 7.46
N ASN A 277 -1.67 -24.62 8.47
CA ASN A 277 -2.96 -24.04 8.87
C ASN A 277 -3.33 -22.89 7.92
N PHE A 278 -4.29 -23.14 7.04
CA PHE A 278 -4.86 -22.13 6.14
C PHE A 278 -6.35 -22.36 5.96
N THR A 279 -7.08 -21.30 5.61
CA THR A 279 -8.46 -21.39 5.13
C THR A 279 -8.54 -21.06 3.66
N ILE A 280 -9.59 -21.54 3.01
CA ILE A 280 -9.93 -21.17 1.65
C ILE A 280 -11.28 -20.47 1.74
N ASN A 281 -11.38 -19.23 1.28
CA ASN A 281 -12.69 -18.58 1.21
C ASN A 281 -13.56 -19.21 0.11
N LYS A 282 -14.82 -18.78 0.04
CA LYS A 282 -15.78 -19.23 -1.00
C LYS A 282 -15.32 -18.98 -2.45
N PHE A 283 -14.32 -18.12 -2.66
CA PHE A 283 -13.75 -17.80 -3.97
C PHE A 283 -12.47 -18.57 -4.30
N GLY A 284 -12.04 -19.51 -3.45
CA GLY A 284 -10.81 -20.28 -3.68
C GLY A 284 -9.52 -19.59 -3.22
N LYS A 285 -9.61 -18.38 -2.66
CA LYS A 285 -8.44 -17.66 -2.15
C LYS A 285 -7.96 -18.26 -0.83
N ILE A 286 -6.66 -18.44 -0.74
CA ILE A 286 -5.98 -19.02 0.41
C ILE A 286 -5.68 -17.91 1.43
N TYR A 287 -6.11 -18.08 2.67
CA TYR A 287 -5.78 -17.21 3.79
C TYR A 287 -4.98 -17.98 4.81
N PHE A 288 -3.87 -17.40 5.24
CA PHE A 288 -3.05 -17.92 6.32
C PHE A 288 -3.50 -17.28 7.63
N PHE A 289 -3.58 -18.07 8.70
CA PHE A 289 -3.79 -17.51 10.04
C PHE A 289 -2.50 -16.77 10.42
N SER A 290 -2.61 -15.47 10.72
CA SER A 290 -1.49 -14.53 10.91
C SER A 290 -0.59 -14.85 12.09
N GLU A 291 -1.01 -15.78 12.95
CA GLU A 291 -0.33 -16.20 14.19
C GLU A 291 0.79 -17.24 13.97
N TYR A 292 1.06 -17.66 12.73
CA TYR A 292 2.18 -18.56 12.41
C TYR A 292 3.24 -17.84 11.57
N GLU A 293 4.16 -17.15 12.24
CA GLU A 293 5.36 -16.52 11.67
C GLU A 293 6.38 -17.53 11.08
N GLU A 294 6.11 -18.82 11.17
CA GLU A 294 7.04 -19.90 10.80
C GLU A 294 7.03 -20.24 9.30
N TYR A 295 6.38 -19.46 8.45
CA TYR A 295 6.05 -19.92 7.10
C TYR A 295 6.22 -18.82 6.04
N ILE A 296 6.90 -19.14 4.93
CA ILE A 296 7.26 -18.16 3.90
C ILE A 296 6.83 -18.63 2.50
N ILE A 297 5.91 -17.89 1.89
CA ILE A 297 5.56 -18.03 0.47
C ILE A 297 6.27 -16.96 -0.33
N LYS A 298 7.03 -17.35 -1.36
CA LYS A 298 7.73 -16.41 -2.25
C LYS A 298 7.31 -16.62 -3.70
N THR A 299 6.79 -15.57 -4.33
CA THR A 299 6.42 -15.57 -5.75
C THR A 299 7.41 -14.77 -6.58
N LYS A 300 7.79 -15.29 -7.74
CA LYS A 300 8.38 -14.48 -8.80
C LYS A 300 7.78 -14.83 -10.15
N VAL A 301 7.80 -13.87 -11.07
CA VAL A 301 7.17 -14.00 -12.39
C VAL A 301 8.09 -13.50 -13.50
N ARG A 302 7.86 -13.99 -14.72
CA ARG A 302 8.37 -13.39 -15.97
C ARG A 302 7.29 -13.41 -17.04
N ALA A 303 7.14 -12.32 -17.79
CA ALA A 303 6.22 -12.31 -18.91
C ALA A 303 6.84 -12.99 -20.13
N PHE A 304 5.99 -13.52 -21.00
CA PHE A 304 6.40 -13.98 -22.32
C PHE A 304 5.51 -13.40 -23.42
N LYS A 305 6.08 -13.30 -24.62
CA LYS A 305 5.35 -13.09 -25.88
C LYS A 305 5.92 -13.99 -26.96
N TYR A 306 5.23 -14.10 -28.08
CA TYR A 306 5.71 -14.89 -29.21
C TYR A 306 6.46 -14.02 -30.22
N LYS A 307 7.60 -14.52 -30.70
CA LYS A 307 8.32 -14.00 -31.87
C LYS A 307 8.70 -15.21 -32.73
N LYS A 308 8.19 -15.28 -33.97
CA LYS A 308 8.39 -16.44 -34.87
C LYS A 308 8.07 -17.78 -34.17
N ASN A 309 6.88 -17.87 -33.56
CA ASN A 309 6.40 -19.02 -32.77
C ASN A 309 7.23 -19.45 -31.55
N LYS A 310 8.34 -18.76 -31.24
CA LYS A 310 9.15 -18.99 -30.04
C LYS A 310 8.75 -18.02 -28.94
N LYS A 311 8.70 -18.51 -27.69
CA LYS A 311 8.53 -17.65 -26.52
C LYS A 311 9.80 -16.84 -26.29
N ILE A 312 9.64 -15.53 -26.24
CA ILE A 312 10.65 -14.60 -25.74
C ILE A 312 10.18 -14.07 -24.39
N TYR A 313 11.11 -13.95 -23.46
CA TYR A 313 10.81 -13.69 -22.06
C TYR A 313 11.37 -12.35 -21.61
N THR A 314 10.71 -11.78 -20.62
CA THR A 314 11.32 -10.75 -19.78
C THR A 314 12.32 -11.38 -18.81
N ASN A 315 13.10 -10.57 -18.10
CA ASN A 315 13.81 -11.04 -16.90
C ASN A 315 12.81 -11.55 -15.85
N TRP A 316 13.28 -12.38 -14.93
CA TRP A 316 12.54 -12.72 -13.72
C TRP A 316 12.42 -11.50 -12.81
N SER A 317 11.24 -11.32 -12.21
CA SER A 317 11.07 -10.40 -11.09
C SER A 317 11.96 -10.80 -9.91
N ASP A 318 12.11 -9.87 -8.96
CA ASP A 318 12.52 -10.25 -7.61
C ASP A 318 11.46 -11.16 -6.97
N TYR A 319 11.86 -11.90 -5.94
CA TYR A 319 10.92 -12.65 -5.14
C TYR A 319 10.10 -11.69 -4.28
N MET A 320 8.77 -11.80 -4.36
CA MET A 320 7.83 -11.18 -3.45
C MET A 320 7.43 -12.20 -2.39
N THR A 321 7.63 -11.85 -1.12
CA THR A 321 7.24 -12.70 0.01
C THR A 321 5.81 -12.37 0.42
N TYR A 322 4.98 -13.37 0.69
CA TYR A 322 3.70 -13.19 1.35
C TYR A 322 3.97 -12.66 2.76
N ASP A 323 3.45 -11.48 3.06
CA ASP A 323 3.56 -10.86 4.37
C ASP A 323 2.26 -11.09 5.14
N THR A 324 2.35 -11.76 6.28
CA THR A 324 1.22 -12.05 7.18
C THR A 324 0.71 -10.79 7.89
N VAL A 325 1.48 -9.70 7.88
CA VAL A 325 1.11 -8.41 8.50
C VAL A 325 -0.07 -7.74 7.77
N ASP A 326 -0.24 -8.00 6.47
CA ASP A 326 -1.40 -7.52 5.70
C ASP A 326 -2.46 -8.64 5.58
N SER A 327 -2.93 -9.21 6.71
CA SER A 327 -4.16 -10.05 6.73
C SER A 327 -5.42 -9.29 6.27
N GLU A 328 -5.28 -8.00 6.02
CA GLU A 328 -6.25 -7.14 5.40
C GLU A 328 -6.39 -7.41 3.90
N TRP A 329 -7.46 -8.15 3.57
CA TRP A 329 -8.21 -8.05 2.30
C TRP A 329 -7.43 -8.40 1.01
N CYS A 330 -7.40 -9.68 0.68
CA CYS A 330 -7.40 -10.14 -0.72
C CYS A 330 -8.76 -10.71 -1.10
#